data_AF-A8TS17-F1
#
_entry.id   AF-A8TS17-F1
#
_cell.length_a   1.000
_cell.length_b   1.000
_cell.length_c   1.000
_cell.angle_alpha   90.00
_cell.angle_beta   90.00
_cell.angle_gamma   90.00
#
_symmetry.space_group_name_H-M   'P 1'
#
loop_
_entity.id
_entity.type
_entity.pdbx_description
1 polymer ?
#
loop_
_entity_poly.entity_id
_entity_poly.type
_entity_poly.pdbx_seq_one_letter_code
_entity_poly.pdbx_strand_id
1 'polypeptide(L)'
;MRTGEANELKHKHIKRFRTDSTQTITLQITVSPQTKTGARLVLPQQSAVEAYKAICELTGHTDGDDWLFCAKDGKKLKGFYKTLDKMLDEIGLLYDENGDKRTMYSFRHLYAENRLRQLGSTPQAFDLLSTNMGTSRQMIEQHYVRKGILYDEDLISGVSKKDIERVRRLDAERDNDE
;
A
#
# COMPACT_ATOMS: atom_id res chain seq x y z
N MET A 1 -4.93 4.05 2.12
CA MET A 1 -5.73 5.29 2.28
C MET A 1 -6.44 5.68 1.00
N ARG A 2 -7.34 6.67 1.01
CA ARG A 2 -7.97 7.24 -0.20
C ARG A 2 -7.15 8.41 -0.73
N THR A 3 -7.24 8.66 -2.03
CA THR A 3 -6.52 9.75 -2.70
C THR A 3 -6.82 11.12 -2.10
N GLY A 4 -8.10 11.41 -1.81
CA GLY A 4 -8.48 12.67 -1.18
C GLY A 4 -7.86 12.87 0.21
N GLU A 5 -7.73 11.80 1.00
CA GLU A 5 -7.11 11.87 2.33
C GLU A 5 -5.60 12.16 2.24
N ALA A 6 -4.93 11.58 1.24
CA ALA A 6 -3.52 11.83 1.00
C ALA A 6 -3.25 13.31 0.69
N ASN A 7 -4.13 13.97 -0.08
CA ASN A 7 -4.01 15.40 -0.40
C ASN A 7 -4.19 16.32 0.82
N GLU A 8 -4.81 15.84 1.90
CA GLU A 8 -5.01 16.60 3.14
C GLU A 8 -3.91 16.36 4.19
N LEU A 9 -2.88 15.58 3.85
CA LEU A 9 -1.80 15.29 4.80
C LEU A 9 -0.88 16.49 5.01
N LYS A 10 -0.46 16.64 6.26
CA LYS A 10 0.56 17.57 6.72
C LYS A 10 1.65 16.80 7.45
N HIS A 11 2.84 17.38 7.61
CA HIS A 11 3.95 16.69 8.28
C HIS A 11 3.62 16.29 9.73
N LYS A 12 2.83 17.10 10.47
CA LYS A 12 2.37 16.75 11.83
C LYS A 12 1.54 15.47 11.92
N HIS A 13 0.95 15.03 10.81
CA HIS A 13 0.17 13.78 10.76
C HIS A 13 1.08 12.54 10.65
N ILE A 14 2.37 12.71 10.40
CA ILE A 14 3.33 11.62 10.23
C ILE A 14 4.17 11.51 11.49
N LYS A 15 4.16 10.32 12.09
CA LYS A 15 5.05 9.96 13.19
C LYS A 15 5.97 8.84 12.75
N ARG A 16 7.26 8.97 13.06
CA ARG A 16 8.24 7.88 12.94
C ARG A 16 8.24 7.13 14.26
N PHE A 17 8.18 5.80 14.21
CA PHE A 17 8.32 4.96 15.39
C PHE A 17 9.20 3.75 15.06
N ARG A 18 9.83 3.19 16.08
CA ARG A 18 10.58 1.95 15.94
C ARG A 18 9.66 0.79 16.29
N THR A 19 9.61 -0.19 15.42
CA THR A 19 8.82 -1.40 15.63
C THR A 19 9.53 -2.29 16.64
N ASP A 20 8.84 -2.77 17.68
CA ASP A 20 9.49 -3.55 18.74
C ASP A 20 10.03 -4.89 18.24
N SER A 21 9.31 -5.52 17.31
CA SER A 21 9.65 -6.85 16.77
C SER A 21 10.89 -6.85 15.88
N THR A 22 10.99 -5.90 14.96
CA THR A 22 12.06 -5.86 13.94
C THR A 22 13.12 -4.80 14.23
N GLN A 23 12.90 -3.94 15.23
CA GLN A 23 13.71 -2.75 15.52
C GLN A 23 13.88 -1.78 14.33
N THR A 24 13.04 -1.92 13.30
CA THR A 24 13.06 -1.07 12.11
C THR A 24 12.22 0.19 12.33
N ILE A 25 12.67 1.30 11.75
CA ILE A 25 11.90 2.54 11.74
C ILE A 25 10.79 2.42 10.71
N THR A 26 9.56 2.71 11.13
CA THR A 26 8.36 2.72 10.30
C THR A 26 7.61 4.04 10.52
N LEU A 27 6.66 4.33 9.63
CA LEU A 27 5.77 5.49 9.76
C LEU A 27 4.40 5.09 10.32
N GLN A 28 3.77 6.03 11.01
CA GLN A 28 2.38 6.01 11.39
C GLN A 28 1.75 7.30 10.88
N ILE A 29 0.66 7.19 10.12
CA ILE A 29 -0.03 8.32 9.52
C ILE A 29 -1.40 8.47 10.17
N THR A 30 -1.65 9.61 10.80
CA THR A 30 -2.96 9.93 11.36
C THR A 30 -3.84 10.58 10.29
N VAL A 31 -4.92 9.91 9.89
CA VAL A 31 -5.91 10.50 9.00
C VAL A 31 -6.89 11.34 9.83
N SER A 32 -7.16 12.56 9.37
CA SER A 32 -8.00 13.51 10.11
C SER A 32 -9.46 13.01 10.28
N PRO A 33 -10.10 13.35 11.41
CA PRO A 33 -11.52 13.03 11.66
C PRO A 33 -12.48 13.64 10.65
N GLN A 34 -12.09 14.74 10.00
CA GLN A 34 -12.91 15.47 9.04
C GLN A 34 -13.03 14.75 7.68
N THR A 35 -12.38 13.60 7.51
CA THR A 35 -12.47 12.80 6.29
C THR A 35 -13.73 11.93 6.28
N LYS A 36 -14.24 11.60 5.07
CA LYS A 36 -15.48 10.80 4.88
C LYS A 36 -15.50 9.44 5.59
N THR A 37 -14.36 8.96 6.08
CA THR A 37 -14.25 7.66 6.76
C THR A 37 -13.70 7.72 8.16
N GLY A 38 -13.68 8.92 8.76
CA GLY A 38 -13.32 9.11 10.15
C GLY A 38 -11.83 8.99 10.43
N ALA A 39 -11.49 9.33 11.67
CA ALA A 39 -10.12 9.32 12.16
C ALA A 39 -9.62 7.87 12.28
N ARG A 40 -8.41 7.63 11.77
CA ARG A 40 -7.74 6.33 11.91
C ARG A 40 -6.24 6.47 11.76
N LEU A 41 -5.55 5.45 12.25
CA LEU A 41 -4.13 5.28 12.08
C LEU A 41 -3.88 4.39 10.87
N VAL A 42 -3.09 4.90 9.93
CA VAL A 42 -2.64 4.16 8.77
C VAL A 42 -1.18 3.78 9.01
N LEU A 43 -0.91 2.48 8.89
CA LEU A 43 0.42 1.92 8.98
C LEU A 43 0.91 1.57 7.57
N PRO A 44 1.67 2.45 6.90
CA PRO A 44 2.26 2.14 5.61
C PRO A 44 3.33 1.06 5.72
N GLN A 45 3.75 0.54 4.56
CA GLN A 45 4.92 -0.34 4.47
C GLN A 45 6.21 0.42 4.82
N GLN A 46 7.25 -0.32 5.22
CA GLN A 46 8.54 0.26 5.61
C GLN A 46 9.16 1.14 4.51
N SER A 47 8.96 0.79 3.23
CA SER A 47 9.41 1.57 2.07
C SER A 47 8.87 3.01 2.05
N ALA A 48 7.75 3.28 2.73
CA ALA A 48 7.22 4.63 2.84
C ALA A 48 8.15 5.58 3.62
N VAL A 49 9.06 5.06 4.44
CA VAL A 49 10.07 5.88 5.12
C VAL A 49 10.99 6.56 4.12
N GLU A 50 11.44 5.84 3.10
CA GLU A 50 12.30 6.37 2.04
C GLU A 50 11.54 7.35 1.15
N ALA A 51 10.31 6.98 0.77
CA ALA A 51 9.43 7.89 0.03
C ALA A 51 9.19 9.20 0.79
N TYR A 52 8.99 9.13 2.11
CA TYR A 52 8.82 10.32 2.94
C TYR A 52 10.08 11.18 2.99
N LYS A 53 11.27 10.57 3.11
CA LYS A 53 12.54 11.31 3.06
C LYS A 53 12.72 12.02 1.71
N ALA A 54 12.47 11.32 0.61
CA ALA A 54 12.56 11.89 -0.73
C ALA A 54 11.60 13.08 -0.92
N ILE A 55 10.39 13.00 -0.36
CA ILE A 55 9.44 14.13 -0.37
C ILE A 55 10.03 15.33 0.39
N CYS A 56 10.54 15.12 1.62
CA CYS A 56 11.14 16.19 2.42
C CYS A 56 12.33 16.85 1.71
N GLU A 57 13.20 16.05 1.09
CA GLU A 57 14.36 16.53 0.32
C GLU A 57 13.95 17.31 -0.92
N LEU A 58 12.89 16.86 -1.61
CA LEU A 58 12.38 17.49 -2.82
C LEU A 58 11.68 18.83 -2.54
N THR A 59 10.87 18.89 -1.49
CA THR A 59 10.05 20.08 -1.19
C THR A 59 10.82 21.12 -0.38
N GLY A 60 11.70 20.68 0.53
CA GLY A 60 12.35 21.55 1.52
C GLY A 60 11.41 22.12 2.59
N HIS A 61 10.12 21.77 2.55
CA HIS A 61 9.09 22.16 3.52
C HIS A 61 8.83 20.98 4.43
N THR A 62 9.14 21.12 5.72
CA THR A 62 9.08 20.01 6.69
C THR A 62 8.46 20.40 8.03
N ASP A 63 7.96 21.63 8.17
CA ASP A 63 7.32 22.07 9.40
C ASP A 63 6.00 21.34 9.60
N GLY A 64 5.60 21.18 10.86
CA GLY A 64 4.44 20.35 11.21
C GLY A 64 3.15 20.76 10.48
N ASP A 65 2.95 22.06 10.23
CA ASP A 65 1.77 22.58 9.54
C ASP A 65 1.90 22.66 8.01
N ASP A 66 3.07 22.35 7.46
CA ASP A 66 3.28 22.27 6.02
C ASP A 66 2.52 21.09 5.43
N TRP A 67 2.05 21.29 4.19
CA TRP A 67 1.44 20.21 3.42
C TRP A 67 2.51 19.21 3.02
N LEU A 68 2.23 17.93 3.27
CA LEU A 68 3.11 16.84 2.86
C LEU A 68 3.34 16.85 1.35
N PHE A 69 2.28 17.16 0.63
CA PHE A 69 2.25 17.23 -0.82
C PHE A 69 1.98 18.68 -1.24
N CYS A 70 3.06 19.41 -1.50
CA CYS A 70 3.02 20.82 -1.84
C CYS A 70 3.72 21.11 -3.16
N ALA A 71 3.40 22.27 -3.74
CA ALA A 71 4.22 22.87 -4.78
C ALA A 71 5.51 23.46 -4.18
N LYS A 72 6.45 23.88 -5.02
CA LYS A 72 7.74 24.45 -4.60
C LYS A 72 7.59 25.64 -3.65
N ASP A 73 6.48 26.37 -3.73
CA ASP A 73 6.15 27.52 -2.87
C ASP A 73 5.46 27.12 -1.54
N GLY A 74 5.37 25.82 -1.22
CA GLY A 74 4.75 25.32 0.01
C GLY A 74 3.22 25.25 -0.06
N LYS A 75 2.58 25.72 -1.14
CA LYS A 75 1.12 25.67 -1.27
C LYS A 75 0.63 24.26 -1.55
N LYS A 76 -0.55 23.96 -1.01
CA LYS A 76 -1.26 22.71 -1.24
C LYS A 76 -1.52 22.47 -2.72
N LEU A 77 -1.23 21.27 -3.19
CA LEU A 77 -1.60 20.84 -4.54
C LEU A 77 -3.12 20.63 -4.64
N LYS A 78 -3.75 21.08 -5.74
CA LYS A 78 -5.18 20.85 -6.00
C LYS A 78 -5.51 19.38 -6.33
N GLY A 79 -4.51 18.51 -6.36
CA GLY A 79 -4.60 17.08 -6.65
C GLY A 79 -3.63 16.66 -7.74
N PHE A 80 -3.44 15.34 -7.85
CA PHE A 80 -2.43 14.72 -8.73
C PHE A 80 -3.00 14.11 -10.01
N TYR A 81 -4.32 14.18 -10.21
CA TYR A 81 -5.02 13.39 -11.23
C TYR A 81 -4.45 13.61 -12.64
N LYS A 82 -4.29 14.87 -13.07
CA LYS A 82 -3.77 15.19 -14.41
C LYS A 82 -2.30 14.83 -14.59
N THR A 83 -1.49 15.06 -13.56
CA THR A 83 -0.06 14.75 -13.59
C THR A 83 0.15 13.24 -13.66
N LEU A 84 -0.59 12.47 -12.87
CA LEU A 84 -0.53 11.02 -12.93
C LEU A 84 -0.97 10.48 -14.29
N ASP A 85 -2.11 10.95 -14.80
CA ASP A 85 -2.62 10.49 -16.10
C ASP A 85 -1.57 10.69 -17.19
N LYS A 86 -0.92 11.87 -17.22
CA LYS A 86 0.15 12.16 -18.17
C LYS A 86 1.36 11.25 -17.99
N MET A 87 1.82 11.05 -16.75
CA MET A 87 2.96 10.15 -16.48
C MET A 87 2.66 8.71 -16.88
N LEU A 88 1.43 8.23 -16.63
CA LEU A 88 1.02 6.88 -17.02
C LEU A 88 0.89 6.74 -18.54
N ASP A 89 0.43 7.78 -19.23
CA ASP A 89 0.33 7.80 -20.69
C ASP A 89 1.72 7.73 -21.34
N GLU A 90 2.67 8.53 -20.84
CA GLU A 90 4.06 8.57 -21.33
C GLU A 90 4.77 7.21 -21.23
N ILE A 91 4.44 6.39 -20.23
CA ILE A 91 5.01 5.04 -20.04
C ILE A 91 4.12 3.92 -20.60
N GLY A 92 3.02 4.26 -21.29
CA GLY A 92 2.10 3.28 -21.88
C GLY A 92 1.27 2.48 -20.87
N LEU A 93 1.10 2.99 -19.65
CA LEU A 93 0.35 2.35 -18.56
C LEU A 93 -0.95 3.08 -18.20
N LEU A 94 -1.42 4.04 -19.01
CA LEU A 94 -2.68 4.73 -18.71
C LEU A 94 -3.89 3.80 -18.75
N TYR A 95 -3.88 2.82 -19.65
CA TYR A 95 -4.95 1.83 -19.80
C TYR A 95 -4.41 0.43 -19.46
N ASP A 96 -5.26 -0.38 -18.85
CA ASP A 96 -4.98 -1.80 -18.66
C ASP A 96 -5.35 -2.64 -19.89
N GLU A 97 -5.15 -3.95 -19.77
CA GLU A 97 -5.39 -4.92 -20.85
C GLU A 97 -6.87 -4.99 -21.27
N ASN A 98 -7.78 -4.58 -20.39
CA ASN A 98 -9.22 -4.54 -20.66
C ASN A 98 -9.67 -3.18 -21.21
N GLY A 99 -8.74 -2.22 -21.38
CA GLY A 99 -9.04 -0.86 -21.79
C GLY A 99 -9.55 0.04 -20.66
N ASP A 100 -9.48 -0.41 -19.40
CA ASP A 100 -9.88 0.41 -18.25
C ASP A 100 -8.77 1.40 -17.90
N LYS A 101 -9.17 2.65 -17.65
CA LYS A 101 -8.22 3.72 -17.30
C LYS A 101 -7.69 3.53 -15.87
N ARG A 102 -6.37 3.46 -15.72
CA ARG A 102 -5.69 3.48 -14.43
C ARG A 102 -5.75 4.88 -13.82
N THR A 103 -6.02 4.95 -12.52
CA THR A 103 -6.14 6.20 -11.76
C THR A 103 -5.40 6.10 -10.43
N MET A 104 -5.38 7.17 -9.62
CA MET A 104 -4.86 7.09 -8.25
C MET A 104 -5.55 6.01 -7.40
N TYR A 105 -6.80 5.64 -7.73
CA TYR A 105 -7.51 4.56 -7.06
C TYR A 105 -6.91 3.19 -7.39
N SER A 106 -6.29 3.03 -8.56
CA SER A 106 -5.59 1.81 -8.96
C SER A 106 -4.42 1.47 -8.02
N PHE A 107 -3.69 2.46 -7.50
CA PHE A 107 -2.64 2.21 -6.50
C PHE A 107 -3.17 1.62 -5.20
N ARG A 108 -4.38 2.03 -4.80
CA ARG A 108 -5.05 1.48 -3.62
C ARG A 108 -5.45 0.02 -3.84
N HIS A 109 -5.86 -0.35 -5.05
CA HIS A 109 -6.08 -1.75 -5.41
C HIS A 109 -4.77 -2.54 -5.42
N LEU A 110 -3.76 -2.04 -6.12
CA LEU A 110 -2.43 -2.66 -6.17
C LEU A 110 -1.88 -2.94 -4.76
N TYR A 111 -2.01 -1.97 -3.84
CA TYR A 111 -1.61 -2.14 -2.45
C TYR A 111 -2.32 -3.32 -1.77
N ALA A 112 -3.64 -3.42 -1.92
CA ALA A 112 -4.43 -4.48 -1.30
C ALA A 112 -4.14 -5.85 -1.91
N GLU A 113 -4.06 -5.93 -3.24
CA GLU A 113 -3.73 -7.17 -3.96
C GLU A 113 -2.37 -7.69 -3.55
N ASN A 114 -1.34 -6.83 -3.54
CA ASN A 114 0.00 -7.20 -3.07
C ASN A 114 0.00 -7.65 -1.62
N ARG A 115 -0.78 -6.99 -0.75
CA ARG A 115 -0.81 -7.35 0.67
C ARG A 115 -1.51 -8.69 0.92
N LEU A 116 -2.59 -8.98 0.20
CA LEU A 116 -3.27 -10.27 0.25
C LEU A 116 -2.36 -11.39 -0.27
N ARG A 117 -1.61 -11.17 -1.36
CA ARG A 117 -0.63 -12.15 -1.87
C ARG A 117 0.50 -12.43 -0.85
N GLN A 118 0.98 -11.39 -0.17
CA GLN A 118 2.07 -11.50 0.81
C GLN A 118 1.64 -12.13 2.14
N LEU A 119 0.51 -11.69 2.70
CA LEU A 119 0.04 -12.13 4.02
C LEU A 119 -0.94 -13.31 3.97
N GLY A 120 -1.42 -13.66 2.78
CA GLY A 120 -2.55 -14.56 2.59
C GLY A 120 -3.89 -13.95 3.01
N SER A 121 -4.93 -14.76 2.85
CA SER A 121 -6.34 -14.42 3.13
C SER A 121 -6.69 -14.54 4.62
N THR A 122 -5.83 -14.05 5.51
CA THR A 122 -6.02 -14.17 6.97
C THR A 122 -6.93 -13.07 7.51
N PRO A 123 -7.71 -13.32 8.60
CA PRO A 123 -8.51 -12.30 9.26
C PRO A 123 -7.70 -11.03 9.60
N GLN A 124 -6.46 -11.19 10.06
CA GLN A 124 -5.57 -10.09 10.40
C GLN A 124 -5.17 -9.25 9.18
N ALA A 125 -4.97 -9.89 8.02
CA ALA A 125 -4.70 -9.17 6.78
C ALA A 125 -5.91 -8.32 6.36
N PHE A 126 -7.12 -8.85 6.47
CA PHE A 126 -8.35 -8.11 6.20
C PHE A 126 -8.56 -6.93 7.15
N ASP A 127 -8.30 -7.11 8.45
CA ASP A 127 -8.44 -6.04 9.44
C ASP A 127 -7.44 -4.90 9.21
N LEU A 128 -6.19 -5.26 8.88
CA LEU A 128 -5.15 -4.30 8.50
C LEU A 128 -5.56 -3.51 7.25
N LEU A 129 -6.02 -4.21 6.21
CA LEU A 129 -6.44 -3.58 4.96
C LEU A 129 -7.66 -2.69 5.20
N SER A 130 -8.68 -3.19 5.88
CA SER A 130 -9.90 -2.47 6.28
C SER A 130 -9.55 -1.14 6.95
N THR A 131 -8.65 -1.19 7.94
CA THR A 131 -8.17 0.00 8.67
C THR A 131 -7.39 0.95 7.77
N ASN A 132 -6.35 0.49 7.07
CA ASN A 132 -5.52 1.35 6.24
C ASN A 132 -6.28 1.97 5.07
N MET A 133 -7.22 1.21 4.51
CA MET A 133 -8.05 1.62 3.40
C MET A 133 -9.26 2.44 3.86
N GLY A 134 -9.76 2.27 5.09
CA GLY A 134 -10.98 2.94 5.56
C GLY A 134 -12.22 2.44 4.81
N THR A 135 -12.39 1.12 4.72
CA THR A 135 -13.54 0.45 4.12
C THR A 135 -13.83 -0.84 4.90
N SER A 136 -15.03 -1.39 4.83
CA SER A 136 -15.34 -2.60 5.59
C SER A 136 -14.62 -3.82 5.03
N ARG A 137 -14.38 -4.81 5.89
CA ARG A 137 -13.88 -6.13 5.51
C ARG A 137 -14.71 -6.77 4.39
N GLN A 138 -16.04 -6.70 4.53
CA GLN A 138 -16.97 -7.21 3.53
C GLN A 138 -16.74 -6.59 2.13
N MET A 139 -16.47 -5.29 2.05
CA MET A 139 -16.18 -4.63 0.77
C MET A 139 -14.86 -5.09 0.15
N ILE A 140 -13.84 -5.35 0.98
CA ILE A 140 -12.54 -5.88 0.54
C ILE A 140 -12.72 -7.30 0.03
N GLU A 141 -13.35 -8.17 0.82
CA GLU A 141 -13.63 -9.56 0.43
C GLU A 141 -14.43 -9.62 -0.87
N GLN A 142 -15.55 -8.90 -0.98
CA GLN A 142 -16.35 -8.90 -2.20
C GLN A 142 -15.55 -8.47 -3.43
N HIS A 143 -14.68 -7.47 -3.31
CA HIS A 143 -13.90 -6.96 -4.43
C HIS A 143 -12.80 -7.95 -4.87
N TYR A 144 -12.03 -8.49 -3.92
CA TYR A 144 -10.87 -9.32 -4.23
C TYR A 144 -11.19 -10.81 -4.41
N VAL A 145 -12.28 -11.31 -3.81
CA VAL A 145 -12.82 -12.65 -4.12
C VAL A 145 -13.33 -12.67 -5.56
N ARG A 146 -14.12 -11.67 -5.97
CA ARG A 146 -14.65 -11.59 -7.36
C ARG A 146 -13.55 -11.50 -8.41
N LYS A 147 -12.46 -10.81 -8.10
CA LYS A 147 -11.28 -10.73 -8.97
C LYS A 147 -10.40 -11.98 -8.94
N GLY A 148 -10.78 -12.97 -8.15
CA GLY A 148 -10.08 -14.25 -8.01
C GLY A 148 -8.70 -14.18 -7.35
N ILE A 149 -8.40 -13.08 -6.68
CA ILE A 149 -7.08 -12.83 -6.08
C ILE A 149 -6.86 -13.66 -4.81
N LEU A 150 -7.96 -14.13 -4.21
CA LEU A 150 -7.96 -14.98 -3.02
C LEU A 150 -8.02 -16.48 -3.36
N TYR A 151 -8.12 -16.85 -4.64
CA TYR A 151 -7.92 -18.23 -5.07
C TYR A 151 -6.43 -18.52 -5.04
N ASP A 152 -5.94 -18.97 -3.90
CA ASP A 152 -4.60 -19.49 -3.79
C ASP A 152 -4.65 -20.93 -4.33
N GLU A 153 -4.05 -21.15 -5.50
CA GLU A 153 -3.96 -22.48 -6.13
C GLU A 153 -3.33 -23.50 -5.18
N ASP A 154 -2.45 -23.05 -4.28
CA ASP A 154 -1.85 -23.83 -3.19
C ASP A 154 -2.91 -24.31 -2.17
N LEU A 155 -3.95 -23.50 -1.90
CA LEU A 155 -5.06 -23.87 -1.01
C LEU A 155 -5.97 -24.94 -1.66
N ILE A 156 -6.17 -24.86 -2.97
CA ILE A 156 -7.02 -25.78 -3.74
C ILE A 156 -6.30 -27.10 -4.00
N SER A 157 -5.00 -27.05 -4.27
CA SER A 157 -4.13 -28.22 -4.47
C SER A 157 -3.77 -28.94 -3.16
N GLY A 158 -4.09 -28.35 -2.01
CA GLY A 158 -3.85 -28.93 -0.68
C GLY A 158 -2.38 -28.93 -0.26
N VAL A 159 -1.51 -28.22 -0.98
CA VAL A 159 -0.07 -28.15 -0.71
C VAL A 159 0.20 -26.89 0.11
N SER A 160 0.67 -27.03 1.35
CA SER A 160 1.02 -25.87 2.17
C SER A 160 2.28 -25.19 1.59
N LYS A 161 2.40 -23.86 1.73
CA LYS A 161 3.68 -23.16 1.48
C LYS A 161 4.85 -23.79 2.24
N LYS A 162 4.61 -24.39 3.42
CA LYS A 162 5.62 -25.17 4.16
C LYS A 162 6.05 -26.44 3.43
N ASP A 163 5.14 -27.10 2.72
CA ASP A 163 5.44 -28.29 1.95
C ASP A 163 6.24 -27.94 0.69
N ILE A 164 5.91 -26.83 0.03
CA ILE A 164 6.68 -26.30 -1.11
C ILE A 164 8.10 -25.91 -0.67
N GLU A 165 8.25 -25.21 0.46
CA GLU A 165 9.55 -24.86 1.03
C GLU A 165 10.35 -26.08 1.46
N ARG A 166 9.68 -27.14 1.95
CA ARG A 166 10.32 -28.40 2.34
C ARG A 166 10.83 -29.16 1.12
N VAL A 167 10.03 -29.28 0.06
CA VAL A 167 10.44 -29.93 -1.20
C VAL A 167 11.64 -29.20 -1.80
N ARG A 168 11.58 -27.86 -1.90
CA ARG A 168 12.72 -27.06 -2.41
C ARG A 168 14.00 -27.21 -1.58
N ARG A 169 13.87 -27.41 -0.26
CA ARG A 169 15.03 -27.65 0.61
C ARG A 169 15.65 -29.03 0.37
N LEU A 170 14.81 -30.05 0.23
CA LEU A 170 15.24 -31.43 -0.06
C LEU A 170 15.89 -31.55 -1.45
N ASP A 171 15.40 -30.82 -2.44
CA ASP A 171 16.00 -30.79 -3.77
C ASP A 171 17.36 -30.08 -3.76
N ALA A 172 17.50 -28.96 -3.02
CA ALA A 172 18.77 -28.25 -2.87
C ALA A 172 19.83 -29.02 -2.05
N GLU A 173 19.40 -29.94 -1.18
CA GLU A 173 20.29 -30.84 -0.45
C GLU A 173 20.77 -32.00 -1.36
N ARG A 174 19.93 -32.49 -2.28
CA ARG A 174 20.33 -33.51 -3.27
C ARG A 174 21.35 -33.01 -4.29
N ASP A 175 21.27 -31.74 -4.69
CA ASP A 175 22.20 -31.14 -5.65
C ASP A 175 23.58 -30.79 -5.05
N ASN A 176 23.75 -30.90 -3.72
CA ASN A 176 25.05 -30.67 -3.05
C ASN A 176 25.82 -31.97 -2.73
N ASP A 177 25.20 -33.13 -2.93
CA ASP A 177 25.79 -34.46 -2.70
C ASP A 177 26.23 -35.17 -4.01
N GLU A 178 26.09 -34.51 -5.18
CA GLU A 178 26.67 -34.88 -6.49
C GLU A 178 27.86 -33.99 -6.87
#